data_AF-A0A098TPK9-F1
#
_entry.id   AF-A0A098TPK9-F1
#
_cell.length_a   1.000
_cell.length_b   1.000
_cell.length_c   1.000
_cell.angle_alpha   90.00
_cell.angle_beta   90.00
_cell.angle_gamma   90.00
#
_symmetry.space_group_name_H-M   'P 1'
#
loop_
_entity.id
_entity.type
_entity.pdbx_description
1 polymer ?
#
loop_
_entity_poly.entity_id
_entity_poly.type
_entity_poly.pdbx_seq_one_letter_code
_entity_poly.pdbx_strand_id
1 'polypeptide(L)'
;MATISMVITSYNRAKQQWAVWQPLPRLAAALPLLACLLTSPGLAQSIRSNGDSTGTVVTVEGNRYNISGGSLSGDGHNLFQSFRDFNLNPNEIANFLSTPAIQNILGRVNGGNPSIINGLIQVTGSNANLYLLNPSGIIFGSNAALNVPAAFTATTANGIGFGGNNWFSATGNNPYSLLNGAPTSFAFSATNPGSIINVGHLAVGVDQSLNLIAGSVINTGSLTAPGGQITVVAVPGEQVLRLSQPGSLLSLEIQPLASSSTQPQNWQLPIASLPQLLTGG
;
A
#
# COMPACT_ATOMS: atom_id res chain seq x y z
N MET A 1 -62.84 55.73 -42.07
CA MET A 1 -63.26 56.36 -40.80
C MET A 1 -62.04 57.01 -40.16
N ALA A 2 -62.19 58.29 -39.78
CA ALA A 2 -61.35 59.09 -38.87
C ALA A 2 -59.86 59.33 -39.21
N THR A 3 -59.63 60.40 -39.96
CA THR A 3 -58.76 61.56 -39.68
C THR A 3 -57.75 61.47 -38.51
N ILE A 4 -56.46 61.68 -38.83
CA ILE A 4 -55.41 62.14 -37.91
C ILE A 4 -55.30 63.66 -38.06
N SER A 5 -55.36 64.38 -36.94
CA SER A 5 -55.15 65.83 -36.86
C SER A 5 -54.31 66.19 -35.63
N MET A 6 -53.70 67.38 -35.72
CA MET A 6 -53.11 68.23 -34.67
C MET A 6 -51.58 68.12 -34.54
N VAL A 7 -50.75 69.03 -35.06
CA VAL A 7 -50.61 70.52 -34.94
C VAL A 7 -49.85 70.96 -33.67
N ILE A 8 -48.54 71.21 -33.87
CA ILE A 8 -47.69 72.39 -33.56
C ILE A 8 -47.85 73.09 -32.19
N THR A 9 -46.73 73.37 -31.48
CA THR A 9 -46.21 74.75 -31.23
C THR A 9 -44.91 74.80 -30.41
N SER A 10 -43.98 75.59 -30.96
CA SER A 10 -42.71 76.22 -30.54
C SER A 10 -42.27 76.32 -29.07
N TYR A 11 -40.94 76.43 -28.85
CA TYR A 11 -40.32 77.66 -28.30
C TYR A 11 -38.80 77.72 -28.59
N ASN A 12 -38.24 78.93 -28.59
CA ASN A 12 -37.01 79.34 -29.28
C ASN A 12 -35.88 79.76 -28.30
N ARG A 13 -34.63 79.46 -28.69
CA ARG A 13 -33.32 80.10 -28.39
C ARG A 13 -32.92 80.56 -26.97
N ALA A 14 -31.76 80.08 -26.51
CA ALA A 14 -30.64 80.96 -26.09
C ALA A 14 -29.28 80.23 -25.96
N LYS A 15 -28.28 80.84 -26.63
CA LYS A 15 -26.85 81.01 -26.27
C LYS A 15 -25.87 79.82 -26.29
N GLN A 16 -25.02 79.90 -27.31
CA GLN A 16 -23.71 79.26 -27.49
C GLN A 16 -22.75 79.56 -26.32
N GLN A 17 -22.03 78.53 -25.85
CA GLN A 17 -20.63 78.63 -25.44
C GLN A 17 -19.89 77.34 -25.83
N TRP A 18 -18.64 77.53 -26.22
CA TRP A 18 -17.73 76.66 -26.96
C TRP A 18 -16.90 75.85 -25.96
N ALA A 19 -16.90 74.52 -26.09
CA ALA A 19 -15.92 73.66 -25.43
C ALA A 19 -15.42 72.61 -26.43
N VAL A 20 -14.09 72.51 -26.48
CA VAL A 20 -13.28 71.88 -27.50
C VAL A 20 -13.29 70.34 -27.36
N TRP A 21 -13.20 69.69 -28.51
CA TRP A 21 -13.11 68.26 -28.74
C TRP A 21 -11.98 67.55 -27.95
N GLN A 22 -12.30 66.43 -27.30
CA GLN A 22 -11.46 65.22 -27.28
C GLN A 22 -12.33 63.96 -27.18
N PRO A 23 -12.35 63.05 -28.18
CA PRO A 23 -12.95 61.74 -28.02
C PRO A 23 -11.98 60.80 -27.27
N LEU A 24 -12.33 60.41 -26.05
CA LEU A 24 -11.67 59.31 -25.35
C LEU A 24 -12.03 57.98 -26.04
N PRO A 25 -11.07 57.15 -26.44
CA PRO A 25 -11.36 55.84 -27.01
C PRO A 25 -11.92 54.92 -25.93
N ARG A 26 -13.11 54.36 -26.18
CA ARG A 26 -13.65 53.24 -25.41
C ARG A 26 -12.85 51.97 -25.77
N LEU A 27 -11.74 51.74 -25.08
CA LEU A 27 -11.11 50.43 -25.06
C LEU A 27 -11.85 49.56 -24.05
N ALA A 28 -12.87 48.86 -24.56
CA ALA A 28 -13.44 47.70 -23.90
C ALA A 28 -12.44 46.54 -24.02
N ALA A 29 -11.54 46.40 -23.06
CA ALA A 29 -10.73 45.20 -22.90
C ALA A 29 -11.41 44.31 -21.83
N ALA A 30 -12.27 43.41 -22.29
CA ALA A 30 -12.73 42.30 -21.48
C ALA A 30 -11.55 41.34 -21.26
N LEU A 31 -10.95 41.37 -20.08
CA LEU A 31 -10.02 40.34 -19.61
C LEU A 31 -10.85 39.17 -19.07
N PRO A 32 -10.89 38.00 -19.72
CA PRO A 32 -11.30 36.80 -19.00
C PRO A 32 -10.18 36.50 -18.02
N LEU A 33 -10.43 36.72 -16.74
CA LEU A 33 -9.58 36.21 -15.67
C LEU A 33 -9.70 34.68 -15.70
N LEU A 34 -8.85 34.05 -16.49
CA LEU A 34 -8.71 32.60 -16.59
C LEU A 34 -8.18 32.11 -15.24
N ALA A 35 -9.09 31.75 -14.34
CA ALA A 35 -8.78 31.00 -13.14
C ALA A 35 -8.37 29.59 -13.56
N CYS A 36 -7.11 29.42 -13.97
CA CYS A 36 -6.47 28.12 -13.99
C CYS A 36 -6.45 27.60 -12.56
N LEU A 37 -7.42 26.76 -12.21
CA LEU A 37 -7.26 25.83 -11.10
C LEU A 37 -6.02 24.98 -11.43
N LEU A 38 -4.89 25.32 -10.81
CA LEU A 38 -3.74 24.44 -10.72
C LEU A 38 -4.13 23.28 -9.81
N THR A 39 -4.89 22.33 -10.33
CA THR A 39 -4.97 21.01 -9.72
C THR A 39 -3.64 20.33 -10.02
N SER A 40 -2.69 20.45 -9.10
CA SER A 40 -1.50 19.62 -9.13
C SER A 40 -1.97 18.16 -9.22
N PRO A 41 -1.57 17.37 -10.23
CA PRO A 41 -1.77 15.94 -10.15
C PRO A 41 -0.96 15.50 -8.93
N GLY A 42 -1.65 15.17 -7.84
CA GLY A 42 -1.00 14.58 -6.68
C GLY A 42 -0.37 13.29 -7.17
N LEU A 43 0.97 13.27 -7.28
CA LEU A 43 1.69 12.05 -7.65
C LEU A 43 1.20 10.95 -6.72
N ALA A 44 0.59 9.92 -7.28
CA ALA A 44 0.17 8.79 -6.50
C ALA A 44 1.43 8.13 -5.95
N GLN A 45 1.75 8.39 -4.67
CA GLN A 45 2.91 7.81 -4.01
C GLN A 45 2.84 6.28 -4.11
N SER A 46 3.94 5.63 -4.53
CA SER A 46 4.00 4.18 -4.68
C SER A 46 3.77 3.46 -3.35
N ILE A 47 4.23 4.05 -2.25
CA ILE A 47 3.96 3.59 -0.90
C ILE A 47 3.20 4.67 -0.13
N ARG A 48 2.07 4.28 0.47
CA ARG A 48 1.24 5.14 1.30
C ARG A 48 0.99 4.46 2.63
N SER A 49 1.30 5.14 3.74
CA SER A 49 0.91 4.66 5.06
C SER A 49 -0.61 4.64 5.19
N ASN A 50 -1.14 3.77 6.06
CA ASN A 50 -2.58 3.65 6.24
C ASN A 50 -3.19 4.81 7.06
N GLY A 51 -2.36 5.57 7.80
CA GLY A 51 -2.84 6.65 8.67
C GLY A 51 -3.68 6.18 9.86
N ASP A 52 -3.56 4.90 10.22
CA ASP A 52 -4.25 4.27 11.34
C ASP A 52 -3.43 4.34 12.64
N SER A 53 -3.95 3.70 13.69
CA SER A 53 -3.30 3.63 15.00
C SER A 53 -1.96 2.88 15.00
N THR A 54 -1.52 2.29 13.88
CA THR A 54 -0.19 1.69 13.78
C THR A 54 0.91 2.75 13.86
N GLY A 55 0.63 3.99 13.42
CA GLY A 55 1.60 5.08 13.49
C GLY A 55 2.76 4.97 12.49
N THR A 56 2.56 4.27 11.37
CA THR A 56 3.55 4.14 10.29
C THR A 56 3.76 5.47 9.59
N VAL A 57 5.02 5.87 9.46
CA VAL A 57 5.45 7.09 8.79
C VAL A 57 6.25 6.74 7.55
N VAL A 58 5.90 7.33 6.41
CA VAL A 58 6.62 7.18 5.15
C VAL A 58 7.13 8.55 4.72
N THR A 59 8.45 8.71 4.64
CA THR A 59 9.09 9.91 4.10
C THR A 59 9.77 9.58 2.78
N VAL A 60 9.70 10.51 1.83
CA VAL A 60 10.24 10.31 0.48
C VAL A 60 11.49 11.18 0.29
N GLU A 61 12.60 10.54 -0.04
CA GLU A 61 13.88 11.17 -0.39
C GLU A 61 14.33 10.69 -1.77
N GLY A 62 14.07 11.50 -2.80
CA GLY A 62 14.32 11.10 -4.18
C GLY A 62 13.46 9.90 -4.58
N ASN A 63 14.11 8.77 -4.90
CA ASN A 63 13.48 7.49 -5.23
C ASN A 63 13.32 6.54 -4.04
N ARG A 64 13.67 6.98 -2.83
CA ARG A 64 13.62 6.16 -1.60
C ARG A 64 12.44 6.56 -0.73
N TYR A 65 11.67 5.55 -0.34
CA TYR A 65 10.63 5.61 0.69
C TYR A 65 11.23 5.10 1.99
N ASN A 66 11.58 6.01 2.90
CA ASN A 66 12.02 5.67 4.25
C ASN A 66 10.79 5.42 5.12
N ILE A 67 10.68 4.20 5.64
CA ILE A 67 9.55 3.72 6.44
C ILE A 67 10.03 3.67 7.89
N SER A 68 9.39 4.45 8.76
CA SER A 68 9.68 4.55 10.19
C SER A 68 8.40 4.67 11.01
N GLY A 69 8.52 4.97 12.32
CA GLY A 69 7.39 4.90 13.23
C GLY A 69 6.91 3.46 13.39
N GLY A 70 5.61 3.27 13.50
CA GLY A 70 5.01 1.95 13.72
C GLY A 70 4.71 1.66 15.20
N SER A 71 4.16 0.48 15.44
CA SER A 71 3.79 0.01 16.79
C SER A 71 4.67 -1.15 17.21
N LEU A 72 5.05 -1.19 18.49
CA LEU A 72 5.86 -2.27 19.06
C LEU A 72 4.99 -3.30 19.78
N SER A 73 5.45 -4.55 19.78
CA SER A 73 4.97 -5.56 20.71
C SER A 73 5.32 -5.22 22.17
N GLY A 74 4.67 -5.89 23.11
CA GLY A 74 4.91 -5.68 24.54
C GLY A 74 6.32 -6.06 24.98
N ASP A 75 6.93 -7.04 24.30
CA ASP A 75 8.34 -7.42 24.50
C ASP A 75 9.33 -6.56 23.69
N GLY A 76 8.85 -5.64 22.85
CA GLY A 76 9.66 -4.74 22.06
C GLY A 76 10.40 -5.36 20.86
N HIS A 77 10.19 -6.65 20.55
CA HIS A 77 10.93 -7.35 19.49
C HIS A 77 10.24 -7.34 18.12
N ASN A 78 8.94 -7.04 18.06
CA ASN A 78 8.17 -6.98 16.83
C ASN A 78 7.76 -5.53 16.52
N LEU A 79 8.10 -5.06 15.32
CA LEU A 79 7.71 -3.77 14.79
C LEU A 79 6.62 -3.94 13.74
N PHE A 80 5.45 -3.38 13.99
CA PHE A 80 4.30 -3.45 13.09
C PHE A 80 4.19 -2.16 12.28
N GLN A 81 4.02 -2.32 10.96
CA GLN A 81 3.79 -1.25 10.00
C GLN A 81 2.52 -1.51 9.20
N SER A 82 1.81 -0.45 8.82
CA SER A 82 0.53 -0.51 8.13
C SER A 82 0.50 0.45 6.94
N PHE A 83 0.21 -0.10 5.78
CA PHE A 83 0.18 0.60 4.50
C PHE A 83 -1.20 0.48 3.87
N ARG A 84 -1.64 1.56 3.23
CA ARG A 84 -2.79 1.50 2.34
C ARG A 84 -2.37 0.86 1.01
N ASP A 85 -1.30 1.39 0.43
CA ASP A 85 -0.71 0.91 -0.83
C ASP A 85 0.79 0.67 -0.61
N PHE A 86 1.32 -0.42 -1.19
CA PHE A 86 2.75 -0.73 -1.14
C PHE A 86 3.18 -1.25 -2.52
N ASN A 87 3.68 -0.34 -3.34
CA ASN A 87 4.19 -0.59 -4.68
C ASN A 87 5.59 -0.01 -4.83
N LEU A 88 6.35 -0.52 -5.79
CA LEU A 88 7.64 0.02 -6.21
C LEU A 88 7.76 -0.06 -7.73
N ASN A 89 8.08 1.06 -8.36
CA ASN A 89 8.55 1.14 -9.74
C ASN A 89 10.03 0.76 -9.84
N PRO A 90 10.55 0.52 -11.06
CA PRO A 90 11.98 0.39 -11.29
C PRO A 90 12.78 1.52 -10.64
N ASN A 91 13.87 1.14 -9.98
CA ASN A 91 14.76 2.05 -9.24
C ASN A 91 14.18 2.67 -7.97
N GLU A 92 12.93 2.40 -7.59
CA GLU A 92 12.42 2.83 -6.28
C GLU A 92 12.89 1.89 -5.17
N ILE A 93 13.06 2.45 -3.96
CA ILE A 93 13.55 1.73 -2.79
C ILE A 93 12.55 1.88 -1.65
N ALA A 94 12.01 0.77 -1.13
CA ALA A 94 11.36 0.73 0.18
C ALA A 94 12.41 0.42 1.25
N ASN A 95 12.72 1.38 2.11
CA ASN A 95 13.71 1.22 3.17
C ASN A 95 13.05 1.23 4.54
N PHE A 96 12.94 0.06 5.17
CA PHE A 96 12.47 -0.10 6.53
C PHE A 96 13.57 0.31 7.52
N LEU A 97 13.36 1.43 8.21
CA LEU A 97 14.25 1.89 9.28
C LEU A 97 13.86 1.19 10.58
N SER A 98 14.85 0.57 11.21
CA SER A 98 14.66 -0.26 12.40
C SER A 98 15.77 -0.01 13.42
N THR A 99 15.71 -0.67 14.57
CA THR A 99 16.71 -0.59 15.63
C THR A 99 17.19 -1.99 16.03
N PRO A 100 18.39 -2.12 16.62
CA PRO A 100 18.98 -3.43 16.89
C PRO A 100 18.15 -4.37 17.77
N ALA A 101 17.22 -3.83 18.57
CA ALA A 101 16.34 -4.62 19.41
C ALA A 101 15.23 -5.34 18.61
N ILE A 102 14.90 -4.86 17.40
CA ILE A 102 13.83 -5.43 16.58
C ILE A 102 14.32 -6.74 15.94
N GLN A 103 13.56 -7.80 16.14
CA GLN A 103 13.79 -9.12 15.55
C GLN A 103 12.87 -9.38 14.35
N ASN A 104 11.67 -8.81 14.34
CA ASN A 104 10.73 -8.95 13.22
C ASN A 104 10.09 -7.60 12.87
N ILE A 105 10.05 -7.29 11.59
CA ILE A 105 9.28 -6.19 11.01
C ILE A 105 8.11 -6.79 10.25
N LEU A 106 6.89 -6.39 10.57
CA LEU A 106 5.67 -6.89 9.95
C LEU A 106 4.91 -5.75 9.28
N GLY A 107 4.94 -5.71 7.96
CA GLY A 107 4.19 -4.75 7.15
C GLY A 107 2.90 -5.37 6.63
N ARG A 108 1.75 -4.78 6.97
CA ARG A 108 0.45 -5.12 6.36
C ARG A 108 0.07 -4.10 5.29
N VAL A 109 -0.55 -4.57 4.21
CA VAL A 109 -1.22 -3.75 3.20
C VAL A 109 -2.71 -4.01 3.28
N ASN A 110 -3.52 -2.96 3.43
CA ASN A 110 -4.96 -3.09 3.63
C ASN A 110 -5.82 -2.17 2.75
N GLY A 111 -5.27 -1.59 1.69
CA GLY A 111 -6.02 -0.78 0.73
C GLY A 111 -6.85 -1.57 -0.29
N GLY A 112 -6.76 -2.90 -0.31
CA GLY A 112 -7.51 -3.77 -1.24
C GLY A 112 -6.90 -3.91 -2.63
N ASN A 113 -5.72 -3.33 -2.86
CA ASN A 113 -4.97 -3.44 -4.10
C ASN A 113 -3.80 -4.44 -3.94
N PRO A 114 -3.47 -5.23 -4.98
CA PRO A 114 -2.23 -6.00 -5.00
C PRO A 114 -1.01 -5.10 -4.90
N SER A 115 0.06 -5.63 -4.33
CA SER A 115 1.37 -4.96 -4.31
C SER A 115 2.16 -5.28 -5.58
N ILE A 116 2.47 -4.27 -6.38
CA ILE A 116 3.36 -4.38 -7.55
C ILE A 116 4.75 -3.91 -7.13
N ILE A 117 5.68 -4.84 -6.97
CA ILE A 117 7.02 -4.63 -6.43
C ILE A 117 8.01 -4.85 -7.57
N ASN A 118 8.45 -3.77 -8.20
CA ASN A 118 9.42 -3.78 -9.29
C ASN A 118 10.65 -2.94 -8.95
N GLY A 119 11.07 -2.96 -7.69
CA GLY A 119 12.21 -2.20 -7.15
C GLY A 119 12.87 -2.91 -5.96
N LEU A 120 13.60 -2.16 -5.14
CA LEU A 120 14.37 -2.71 -4.02
C LEU A 120 13.60 -2.61 -2.70
N ILE A 121 13.48 -3.73 -1.98
CA ILE A 121 13.09 -3.74 -0.57
C ILE A 121 14.33 -3.89 0.29
N GLN A 122 14.50 -3.00 1.28
CA GLN A 122 15.66 -2.93 2.15
C GLN A 122 15.25 -2.78 3.62
N VAL A 123 16.04 -3.37 4.52
CA VAL A 123 15.98 -3.10 5.96
C VAL A 123 17.31 -2.47 6.39
N THR A 124 17.25 -1.41 7.20
CA THR A 124 18.42 -0.71 7.73
C THR A 124 18.30 -0.56 9.25
N GLY A 125 19.40 -0.82 9.98
CA GLY A 125 19.50 -0.54 11.43
C GLY A 125 19.22 -1.73 12.35
N SER A 126 18.86 -2.90 11.82
CA SER A 126 18.67 -4.13 12.59
C SER A 126 19.00 -5.35 11.74
N ASN A 127 19.08 -6.54 12.38
CA ASN A 127 19.14 -7.83 11.70
C ASN A 127 17.76 -8.52 11.73
N ALA A 128 16.69 -7.74 11.49
CA ALA A 128 15.32 -8.23 11.64
C ALA A 128 14.84 -9.03 10.42
N ASN A 129 14.01 -10.03 10.68
CA ASN A 129 13.20 -10.67 9.64
C ASN A 129 12.15 -9.69 9.11
N LEU A 130 11.80 -9.78 7.84
CA LEU A 130 10.75 -8.96 7.22
C LEU A 130 9.59 -9.82 6.74
N TYR A 131 8.39 -9.49 7.24
CA TYR A 131 7.12 -10.08 6.82
C TYR A 131 6.32 -9.03 6.06
N LEU A 132 5.99 -9.29 4.79
CA LEU A 132 5.11 -8.47 3.98
C LEU A 132 3.80 -9.21 3.72
N LEU A 133 2.72 -8.66 4.23
CA LEU A 133 1.38 -9.22 4.17
C LEU A 133 0.49 -8.35 3.28
N ASN A 134 -0.04 -8.91 2.19
CA ASN A 134 -1.07 -8.29 1.37
C ASN A 134 -2.08 -9.35 0.88
N PRO A 135 -3.29 -9.42 1.46
CA PRO A 135 -4.27 -10.43 1.07
C PRO A 135 -4.78 -10.29 -0.37
N SER A 136 -4.67 -9.09 -0.95
CA SER A 136 -5.10 -8.81 -2.32
C SER A 136 -4.16 -9.40 -3.38
N GLY A 137 -2.93 -9.78 -2.98
CA GLY A 137 -1.91 -10.36 -3.87
C GLY A 137 -0.60 -9.55 -3.90
N ILE A 138 0.46 -10.19 -4.38
CA ILE A 138 1.80 -9.59 -4.52
C ILE A 138 2.42 -10.01 -5.85
N ILE A 139 2.93 -9.06 -6.61
CA ILE A 139 3.68 -9.28 -7.85
C ILE A 139 5.10 -8.75 -7.65
N PHE A 140 6.10 -9.62 -7.73
CA PHE A 140 7.50 -9.26 -7.84
C PHE A 140 7.89 -9.20 -9.32
N GLY A 141 8.10 -7.97 -9.82
CA GLY A 141 8.49 -7.70 -11.20
C GLY A 141 9.95 -8.06 -11.48
N SER A 142 10.37 -7.91 -12.73
CA SER A 142 11.71 -8.30 -13.19
C SER A 142 12.87 -7.55 -12.49
N ASN A 143 12.61 -6.36 -11.96
CA ASN A 143 13.61 -5.56 -11.22
C ASN A 143 13.45 -5.68 -9.70
N ALA A 144 12.56 -6.57 -9.22
CA ALA A 144 12.41 -6.82 -7.80
C ALA A 144 13.72 -7.35 -7.20
N ALA A 145 14.19 -6.69 -6.15
CA ALA A 145 15.38 -7.10 -5.42
C ALA A 145 15.16 -6.96 -3.91
N LEU A 146 15.88 -7.77 -3.15
CA LEU A 146 15.85 -7.77 -1.70
C LEU A 146 17.26 -7.44 -1.17
N ASN A 147 17.35 -6.48 -0.26
CA ASN A 147 18.51 -6.20 0.57
C ASN A 147 18.09 -6.28 2.04
N VAL A 148 17.82 -7.50 2.48
CA VAL A 148 17.32 -7.81 3.82
C VAL A 148 18.38 -8.63 4.58
N PRO A 149 18.63 -8.30 5.86
CA PRO A 149 19.74 -8.88 6.61
C PRO A 149 19.41 -10.29 7.16
N ALA A 150 18.12 -10.59 7.37
CA ALA A 150 17.63 -11.89 7.85
C ALA A 150 16.57 -12.48 6.90
N ALA A 151 15.63 -13.28 7.41
CA ALA A 151 14.62 -13.95 6.60
C ALA A 151 13.60 -12.98 5.98
N PHE A 152 13.10 -13.32 4.79
CA PHE A 152 12.01 -12.62 4.13
C PHE A 152 10.80 -13.53 3.94
N THR A 153 9.63 -13.05 4.33
CA THR A 153 8.36 -13.75 4.14
C THR A 153 7.37 -12.83 3.43
N ALA A 154 6.90 -13.25 2.25
CA ALA A 154 5.78 -12.61 1.56
C ALA A 154 4.54 -13.51 1.68
N THR A 155 3.40 -12.92 2.05
CA THR A 155 2.17 -13.70 2.23
C THR A 155 0.90 -12.97 1.81
N THR A 156 -0.08 -13.74 1.34
CA THR A 156 -1.46 -13.28 1.09
C THR A 156 -2.45 -13.77 2.15
N ALA A 157 -1.95 -14.33 3.26
CA ALA A 157 -2.74 -14.52 4.46
C ALA A 157 -3.31 -13.17 4.93
N ASN A 158 -4.48 -13.16 5.55
CA ASN A 158 -5.06 -11.95 6.15
C ASN A 158 -4.82 -11.84 7.66
N GLY A 159 -4.05 -12.77 8.23
CA GLY A 159 -3.42 -12.53 9.52
C GLY A 159 -2.25 -13.46 9.83
N ILE A 160 -1.41 -13.00 10.76
CA ILE A 160 -0.23 -13.71 11.29
C ILE A 160 -0.42 -13.93 12.78
N GLY A 161 -0.30 -15.18 13.24
CA GLY A 161 -0.52 -15.56 14.64
C GLY A 161 0.77 -15.61 15.46
N PHE A 162 0.67 -15.25 16.74
CA PHE A 162 1.78 -15.20 17.71
C PHE A 162 1.57 -16.17 18.88
N GLY A 163 0.83 -17.27 18.66
CA GLY A 163 0.39 -18.17 19.72
C GLY A 163 -0.70 -17.54 20.60
N GLY A 164 -1.28 -18.35 21.51
CA GLY A 164 -2.27 -17.87 22.48
C GLY A 164 -3.52 -17.21 21.89
N ASN A 165 -3.88 -17.54 20.64
CA ASN A 165 -4.94 -16.89 19.85
C ASN A 165 -4.75 -15.38 19.61
N ASN A 166 -3.51 -14.88 19.66
CA ASN A 166 -3.19 -13.50 19.31
C ASN A 166 -2.84 -13.38 17.83
N TRP A 167 -3.48 -12.43 17.13
CA TRP A 167 -3.35 -12.27 15.69
C TRP A 167 -3.01 -10.84 15.30
N PHE A 168 -2.01 -10.70 14.42
CA PHE A 168 -1.82 -9.53 13.60
C PHE A 168 -2.68 -9.66 12.34
N SER A 169 -3.79 -8.94 12.30
CA SER A 169 -4.77 -8.95 11.21
C SER A 169 -4.52 -7.83 10.19
N ALA A 170 -4.76 -8.13 8.91
CA ALA A 170 -4.67 -7.17 7.82
C ALA A 170 -5.70 -6.03 7.96
N THR A 171 -6.91 -6.37 8.40
CA THR A 171 -8.01 -5.43 8.63
C THR A 171 -8.28 -5.22 10.11
N GLY A 172 -8.87 -4.07 10.45
CA GLY A 172 -9.26 -3.74 11.81
C GLY A 172 -8.07 -3.37 12.71
N ASN A 173 -8.38 -3.25 14.00
CA ASN A 173 -7.42 -2.89 15.04
C ASN A 173 -6.66 -4.14 15.51
N ASN A 174 -5.40 -3.96 15.87
CA ASN A 174 -4.56 -5.04 16.38
C ASN A 174 -4.14 -4.77 17.83
N PRO A 175 -4.11 -5.81 18.68
CA PRO A 175 -3.63 -5.71 20.04
C PRO A 175 -2.10 -5.82 20.08
N TYR A 176 -1.37 -4.82 19.54
CA TYR A 176 0.08 -4.89 19.33
C TYR A 176 0.87 -5.38 20.55
N SER A 177 0.54 -4.89 21.75
CA SER A 177 1.22 -5.26 23.00
C SER A 177 1.12 -6.74 23.38
N LEU A 178 0.20 -7.50 22.78
CA LEU A 178 0.02 -8.94 23.00
C LEU A 178 0.73 -9.81 21.95
N LEU A 179 1.23 -9.21 20.87
CA LEU A 179 1.84 -9.91 19.74
C LEU A 179 3.35 -10.13 19.98
N ASN A 180 3.68 -10.88 21.03
CA ASN A 180 5.05 -11.12 21.49
C ASN A 180 5.66 -12.38 20.86
N GLY A 181 6.99 -12.47 20.83
CA GLY A 181 7.70 -13.62 20.26
C GLY A 181 7.63 -13.69 18.72
N ALA A 182 7.87 -14.88 18.16
CA ALA A 182 7.92 -15.07 16.71
C ALA A 182 6.55 -15.41 16.11
N PRO A 183 6.31 -15.07 14.82
CA PRO A 183 5.19 -15.60 14.04
C PRO A 183 5.13 -17.13 14.06
N THR A 184 3.93 -17.68 14.24
CA THR A 184 3.69 -19.13 14.38
C THR A 184 2.62 -19.66 13.43
N SER A 185 1.78 -18.80 12.86
CA SER A 185 0.72 -19.23 11.95
C SER A 185 0.30 -18.14 10.97
N PHE A 186 -0.35 -18.55 9.88
CA PHE A 186 -0.91 -17.70 8.85
C PHE A 186 -2.37 -18.07 8.62
N ALA A 187 -3.30 -17.12 8.71
CA ALA A 187 -4.72 -17.35 8.49
C ALA A 187 -5.14 -16.88 7.09
N PHE A 188 -5.80 -17.76 6.36
CA PHE A 188 -6.39 -17.53 5.05
C PHE A 188 -7.91 -17.58 5.19
N SER A 189 -8.53 -16.52 5.71
CA SER A 189 -9.99 -16.50 5.94
C SER A 189 -10.83 -16.25 4.69
N ALA A 190 -10.22 -15.70 3.63
CA ALA A 190 -10.90 -15.53 2.35
C ALA A 190 -11.15 -16.89 1.71
N THR A 191 -12.33 -17.10 1.14
CA THR A 191 -12.63 -18.31 0.35
C THR A 191 -11.68 -18.48 -0.85
N ASN A 192 -11.27 -17.38 -1.47
CA ASN A 192 -10.30 -17.36 -2.57
C ASN A 192 -9.14 -16.41 -2.23
N PRO A 193 -8.08 -16.88 -1.57
CA PRO A 193 -6.99 -16.00 -1.17
C PRO A 193 -6.15 -15.49 -2.36
N GLY A 194 -5.50 -14.34 -2.18
CA GLY A 194 -4.68 -13.73 -3.21
C GLY A 194 -3.47 -14.57 -3.62
N SER A 195 -2.86 -14.18 -4.74
CA SER A 195 -1.72 -14.91 -5.32
C SER A 195 -0.41 -14.15 -5.16
N ILE A 196 0.70 -14.90 -5.14
CA ILE A 196 2.05 -14.34 -5.28
C ILE A 196 2.58 -14.72 -6.67
N ILE A 197 3.02 -13.73 -7.43
CA ILE A 197 3.69 -13.94 -8.73
C ILE A 197 5.10 -13.40 -8.62
N ASN A 198 6.12 -14.23 -8.90
CA ASN A 198 7.50 -13.80 -9.02
C ASN A 198 8.01 -13.96 -10.45
N VAL A 199 8.46 -12.84 -11.04
CA VAL A 199 9.14 -12.76 -12.34
C VAL A 199 10.60 -12.29 -12.16
N GLY A 200 10.96 -11.81 -10.97
CA GLY A 200 12.29 -11.29 -10.65
C GLY A 200 13.23 -12.32 -10.01
N HIS A 201 14.38 -11.82 -9.55
CA HIS A 201 15.37 -12.60 -8.80
C HIS A 201 15.30 -12.23 -7.31
N LEU A 202 14.60 -13.05 -6.53
CA LEU A 202 14.51 -12.86 -5.07
C LEU A 202 15.61 -13.64 -4.39
N ALA A 203 16.49 -12.94 -3.67
CA ALA A 203 17.58 -13.56 -2.92
C ALA A 203 17.67 -13.01 -1.50
N VAL A 204 17.96 -13.89 -0.56
CA VAL A 204 18.28 -13.54 0.84
C VAL A 204 19.74 -13.89 1.15
N GLY A 205 20.23 -13.43 2.30
CA GLY A 205 21.59 -13.71 2.77
C GLY A 205 21.86 -15.19 3.06
N VAL A 206 23.11 -15.50 3.40
CA VAL A 206 23.56 -16.85 3.76
C VAL A 206 22.83 -17.31 5.04
N ASP A 207 22.43 -18.59 5.05
CA ASP A 207 21.70 -19.23 6.15
C ASP A 207 20.36 -18.58 6.50
N GLN A 208 19.80 -17.75 5.61
CA GLN A 208 18.50 -17.09 5.78
C GLN A 208 17.37 -17.81 5.03
N SER A 209 16.13 -17.54 5.44
CA SER A 209 14.95 -18.14 4.81
C SER A 209 14.22 -17.18 3.87
N LEU A 210 13.74 -17.71 2.75
CA LEU A 210 12.88 -17.02 1.79
C LEU A 210 11.55 -17.77 1.67
N ASN A 211 10.48 -17.16 2.16
CA ASN A 211 9.16 -17.78 2.27
C ASN A 211 8.13 -17.06 1.40
N LEU A 212 7.47 -17.78 0.49
CA LEU A 212 6.34 -17.31 -0.31
C LEU A 212 5.10 -18.16 0.04
N ILE A 213 4.14 -17.57 0.75
CA ILE A 213 2.99 -18.31 1.31
C ILE A 213 1.68 -17.64 0.89
N ALA A 214 0.91 -18.25 0.00
CA ALA A 214 -0.24 -17.60 -0.61
C ALA A 214 -1.38 -18.56 -0.99
N GLY A 215 -2.52 -18.04 -1.44
CA GLY A 215 -3.58 -18.83 -2.06
C GLY A 215 -3.09 -19.61 -3.28
N SER A 216 -2.29 -18.94 -4.11
CA SER A 216 -1.51 -19.58 -5.15
C SER A 216 -0.16 -18.88 -5.30
N VAL A 217 0.87 -19.63 -5.72
CA VAL A 217 2.21 -19.09 -5.99
C VAL A 217 2.63 -19.46 -7.39
N ILE A 218 3.04 -18.47 -8.18
CA ILE A 218 3.58 -18.63 -9.53
C ILE A 218 4.98 -18.04 -9.53
N ASN A 219 6.00 -18.87 -9.77
CA ASN A 219 7.38 -18.42 -9.88
C ASN A 219 7.91 -18.72 -11.29
N THR A 220 8.18 -17.67 -12.05
CA THR A 220 8.83 -17.70 -13.37
C THR A 220 10.24 -17.10 -13.35
N GLY A 221 10.57 -16.37 -12.29
CA GLY A 221 11.94 -15.92 -11.99
C GLY A 221 12.72 -16.92 -11.15
N SER A 222 13.65 -16.43 -10.32
CA SER A 222 14.53 -17.26 -9.48
C SER A 222 14.42 -16.90 -8.00
N LEU A 223 14.61 -17.91 -7.15
CA LEU A 223 14.63 -17.82 -5.70
C LEU A 223 15.99 -18.32 -5.20
N THR A 224 16.67 -17.59 -4.33
CA THR A 224 18.02 -17.95 -3.83
C THR A 224 18.17 -17.71 -2.34
N ALA A 225 18.58 -18.74 -1.60
CA ALA A 225 18.86 -18.69 -0.17
C ALA A 225 20.07 -19.58 0.14
N PRO A 226 21.32 -19.09 -0.05
CA PRO A 226 22.51 -19.92 0.07
C PRO A 226 22.67 -20.46 1.49
N GLY A 227 22.78 -21.78 1.67
CA GLY A 227 22.85 -22.42 3.01
C GLY A 227 21.55 -22.33 3.83
N GLY A 228 20.55 -21.60 3.35
CA GLY A 228 19.27 -21.39 4.02
C GLY A 228 18.14 -22.22 3.44
N GLN A 229 16.91 -21.75 3.63
CA GLN A 229 15.69 -22.46 3.23
C GLN A 229 14.81 -21.61 2.31
N ILE A 230 14.28 -22.24 1.26
CA ILE A 230 13.24 -21.66 0.41
C ILE A 230 11.95 -22.42 0.67
N THR A 231 10.91 -21.71 1.07
CA THR A 231 9.58 -22.28 1.35
C THR A 231 8.55 -21.66 0.42
N VAL A 232 7.92 -22.48 -0.42
CA VAL A 232 6.84 -22.06 -1.32
C VAL A 232 5.61 -22.89 -1.00
N VAL A 233 4.55 -22.24 -0.52
CA VAL A 233 3.34 -22.94 -0.04
C VAL A 233 2.10 -22.27 -0.64
N ALA A 234 1.26 -23.10 -1.27
CA ALA A 234 -0.10 -22.73 -1.65
C ALA A 234 -1.07 -23.21 -0.56
N VAL A 235 -1.86 -22.30 0.01
CA VAL A 235 -2.80 -22.56 1.09
C VAL A 235 -4.22 -22.24 0.61
N PRO A 236 -5.14 -23.21 0.58
CA PRO A 236 -6.53 -22.95 0.24
C PRO A 236 -7.17 -21.91 1.17
N GLY A 237 -8.26 -21.30 0.69
CA GLY A 237 -9.09 -20.45 1.53
C GLY A 237 -9.70 -21.20 2.71
N GLU A 238 -10.10 -20.44 3.72
CA GLU A 238 -10.70 -20.90 4.97
C GLU A 238 -9.80 -21.87 5.75
N GLN A 239 -8.48 -21.67 5.68
CA GLN A 239 -7.47 -22.48 6.37
C GLN A 239 -6.53 -21.63 7.25
N VAL A 240 -5.87 -22.31 8.19
CA VAL A 240 -4.71 -21.82 8.93
C VAL A 240 -3.52 -22.70 8.59
N LEU A 241 -2.43 -22.07 8.18
CA LEU A 241 -1.12 -22.70 8.11
C LEU A 241 -0.40 -22.46 9.45
N ARG A 242 0.04 -23.52 10.12
CA ARG A 242 0.85 -23.45 11.34
C ARG A 242 2.29 -23.81 11.01
N LEU A 243 3.22 -22.98 11.47
CA LEU A 243 4.65 -23.26 11.44
C LEU A 243 4.98 -24.18 12.62
N SER A 244 5.72 -25.25 12.35
CA SER A 244 6.15 -26.14 13.41
C SER A 244 7.19 -25.48 14.31
N GLN A 245 7.17 -25.83 15.59
CA GLN A 245 8.21 -25.43 16.53
C GLN A 245 9.40 -26.41 16.49
N PRO A 246 10.62 -25.96 16.84
CA PRO A 246 11.78 -26.84 16.98
C PRO A 246 11.46 -28.08 17.83
N GLY A 247 11.70 -29.28 17.29
CA GLY A 247 11.39 -30.56 17.92
C GLY A 247 10.17 -31.31 17.36
N SER A 248 9.43 -30.70 16.41
CA SER A 248 8.33 -31.37 15.70
C SER A 248 8.83 -32.15 14.47
N LEU A 249 8.25 -33.32 14.19
CA LEU A 249 8.55 -34.14 12.99
C LEU A 249 7.99 -33.52 11.69
N LEU A 250 6.89 -32.77 11.79
CA LEU A 250 6.24 -32.09 10.69
C LEU A 250 6.58 -30.60 10.75
N SER A 251 7.03 -30.01 9.65
CA SER A 251 7.43 -28.60 9.58
C SER A 251 6.28 -27.62 9.37
N LEU A 252 5.18 -28.09 8.77
CA LEU A 252 4.02 -27.31 8.38
C LEU A 252 2.73 -28.14 8.59
N GLU A 253 1.69 -27.50 9.11
CA GLU A 253 0.37 -28.10 9.31
C GLU A 253 -0.71 -27.17 8.76
N ILE A 254 -1.64 -27.68 7.96
CA ILE A 254 -2.80 -26.92 7.45
C ILE A 254 -4.05 -27.44 8.14
N GLN A 255 -4.82 -26.53 8.74
CA GLN A 255 -6.06 -26.85 9.46
C GLN A 255 -7.21 -25.94 9.03
N PRO A 256 -8.47 -26.41 9.07
CA PRO A 256 -9.62 -25.56 8.84
C PRO A 256 -9.64 -24.36 9.80
N LEU A 257 -10.05 -23.20 9.30
CA LEU A 257 -10.20 -22.00 10.10
C LEU A 257 -11.40 -22.16 11.05
N ALA A 258 -11.14 -22.31 12.35
CA ALA A 258 -12.19 -22.45 13.36
C ALA A 258 -12.87 -21.10 13.66
N SER A 259 -14.20 -21.03 13.64
CA SER A 259 -14.94 -19.79 13.93
C SER A 259 -14.79 -19.35 15.39
N SER A 260 -13.79 -18.52 15.70
CA SER A 260 -13.58 -17.89 17.01
C SER A 260 -13.52 -16.36 16.88
N SER A 261 -13.88 -15.64 17.95
CA SER A 261 -13.89 -14.17 17.97
C SER A 261 -12.50 -13.53 17.93
N THR A 262 -11.45 -14.32 18.15
CA THR A 262 -10.07 -13.83 18.23
C THR A 262 -9.31 -13.97 16.91
N GLN A 263 -9.83 -14.71 15.94
CA GLN A 263 -9.21 -14.86 14.63
C GLN A 263 -9.41 -13.62 13.74
N PRO A 264 -8.55 -13.45 12.71
CA PRO A 264 -8.73 -12.41 11.73
C PRO A 264 -10.13 -12.49 11.10
N GLN A 265 -10.81 -11.36 11.04
CA GLN A 265 -12.10 -11.25 10.36
C GLN A 265 -11.95 -11.65 8.89
N ASN A 266 -13.04 -12.15 8.30
CA ASN A 266 -13.08 -12.45 6.87
C ASN A 266 -12.58 -11.26 6.06
N TRP A 267 -11.66 -11.50 5.14
CA TRP A 267 -11.21 -10.47 4.22
C TRP A 267 -12.34 -10.09 3.27
N GLN A 268 -12.75 -8.81 3.31
CA GLN A 268 -13.89 -8.29 2.54
C GLN A 268 -13.49 -7.38 1.38
N LEU A 269 -12.22 -6.97 1.31
CA LEU A 269 -11.73 -6.15 0.21
C LEU A 269 -11.48 -7.01 -1.04
N PRO A 270 -11.44 -6.41 -2.23
CA PRO A 270 -11.19 -7.16 -3.46
C PRO A 270 -9.89 -7.98 -3.39
N ILE A 271 -9.92 -9.15 -4.00
CA ILE A 271 -8.74 -9.96 -4.28
C ILE A 271 -8.60 -10.01 -5.79
N ALA A 272 -7.43 -9.63 -6.32
CA ALA A 272 -7.21 -9.66 -7.75
C ALA A 272 -7.12 -11.11 -8.23
N SER A 273 -7.87 -11.42 -9.29
CA SER A 273 -7.76 -12.71 -9.98
C SER A 273 -6.43 -12.85 -10.71
N LEU A 274 -6.01 -14.07 -11.00
CA LEU A 274 -4.78 -14.34 -11.76
C LEU A 274 -4.72 -13.59 -13.11
N PRO A 275 -5.79 -13.57 -13.94
CA PRO A 275 -5.77 -12.78 -15.16
C PRO A 275 -5.58 -11.27 -14.94
N GLN A 276 -6.17 -10.71 -13.88
CA GLN A 276 -5.99 -9.29 -13.54
C GLN A 276 -4.54 -8.98 -13.13
N LEU A 277 -3.91 -9.89 -12.38
CA LEU A 277 -2.50 -9.74 -11.98
C LEU A 277 -1.55 -9.79 -13.18
N LEU A 278 -1.85 -10.60 -14.20
CA LEU A 278 -1.00 -10.74 -15.39
C LEU A 278 -1.18 -9.61 -16.41
N THR A 279 -2.27 -8.85 -16.32
CA THR A 279 -2.60 -7.77 -17.27
C THR A 279 -2.36 -6.36 -16.72
N GLY A 280 -2.01 -6.23 -15.43
CA GLY A 280 -1.64 -4.95 -14.81
C GLY A 280 -2.82 -4.11 -14.30
N GLY A 281 -4.04 -4.67 -14.27
CA GLY A 281 -5.26 -3.95 -13.89
C GLY A 281 -6.00 -3.35 -15.06
#